data_AF-A0A8D5ZCZ5-F1
#
_entry.id   AF-A0A8D5ZCZ5-F1
#
_cell.length_a   1.000
_cell.length_b   1.000
_cell.length_c   1.000
_cell.angle_alpha   90.00
_cell.angle_beta   90.00
_cell.angle_gamma   90.00
#
_symmetry.space_group_name_H-M   'P 1'
#
loop_
_entity.id
_entity.type
_entity.pdbx_description
1 polymer ?
#
loop_
_entity_poly.entity_id
_entity_poly.type
_entity_poly.pdbx_seq_one_letter_code
_entity_poly.pdbx_strand_id
1 'polypeptide(L)'
;MARLVCLNCGHEERVPMHCGREMVYVLKGNFRKYEYLRCQVCGYEVTVPLHCSIPMLYTDEDYLPISALSKSEIEEMKKIYGG
;
A
#
# COMPACT_ATOMS: atom_id res chain seq x y z
N MET A 1 0.89 14.72 4.44
CA MET A 1 0.04 14.20 3.34
C MET A 1 0.43 12.76 3.06
N ALA A 2 -0.55 11.87 2.88
CA ALA A 2 -0.25 10.45 2.67
C ALA A 2 0.18 10.16 1.22
N ARG A 3 1.09 9.20 1.06
CA ARG A 3 1.62 8.79 -0.25
C ARG A 3 1.87 7.28 -0.28
N LEU A 4 1.77 6.72 -1.48
CA LEU A 4 2.08 5.32 -1.75
C LEU A 4 3.52 5.24 -2.25
N VAL A 5 4.35 4.39 -1.67
CA VAL A 5 5.77 4.26 -2.02
C VAL A 5 6.07 2.83 -2.42
N CYS A 6 6.67 2.64 -3.59
CA CYS A 6 7.15 1.33 -3.98
C CYS A 6 8.46 1.00 -3.24
N LEU A 7 8.45 -0.08 -2.47
CA LEU A 7 9.62 -0.52 -1.71
C LEU A 7 10.77 -1.06 -2.58
N ASN A 8 10.53 -1.38 -3.86
CA ASN A 8 11.55 -1.92 -4.77
C ASN A 8 12.35 -0.82 -5.50
N CYS A 9 11.70 0.26 -5.94
CA CYS A 9 12.35 1.32 -6.73
C CYS A 9 12.22 2.72 -6.10
N GLY A 10 11.50 2.86 -4.99
CA GLY A 10 11.23 4.15 -4.33
C GLY A 10 10.22 5.02 -5.08
N HIS A 11 9.53 4.50 -6.10
CA HIS A 11 8.53 5.28 -6.84
C HIS A 11 7.38 5.72 -5.91
N GLU A 12 7.06 7.01 -5.93
CA GLU A 12 6.01 7.59 -5.11
C GLU A 12 4.77 7.89 -5.97
N GLU A 13 3.61 7.48 -5.49
CA GLU A 13 2.31 7.73 -6.11
C GLU A 13 1.35 8.35 -5.10
N ARG A 14 0.42 9.17 -5.58
CA ARG A 14 -0.57 9.82 -4.71
C ARG A 14 -1.62 8.82 -4.28
N VAL A 15 -2.14 8.98 -3.07
CA VAL A 15 -3.27 8.18 -2.60
C VAL A 15 -4.50 8.52 -3.46
N PRO A 16 -5.23 7.50 -3.96
CA PRO A 16 -6.43 7.74 -4.76
C PRO A 16 -7.47 8.53 -3.97
N MET A 17 -8.09 9.50 -4.66
CA MET A 17 -9.18 10.30 -4.10
C MET A 17 -10.53 9.71 -4.47
N HIS A 18 -11.42 9.62 -3.48
CA HIS A 18 -12.80 9.20 -3.65
C HIS A 18 -13.73 10.08 -2.80
N CYS A 19 -14.88 10.47 -3.36
CA CYS A 19 -15.80 11.44 -2.72
C CYS A 19 -15.13 12.76 -2.29
N GLY A 20 -14.12 13.23 -3.03
CA GLY A 20 -13.43 14.49 -2.76
C GLY A 20 -12.45 14.45 -1.58
N ARG A 21 -12.10 13.27 -1.05
CA ARG A 21 -11.08 13.08 -0.02
C ARG A 21 -10.14 11.94 -0.40
N GLU A 22 -8.92 11.97 0.13
CA GLU A 22 -8.00 10.84 0.02
C GLU A 22 -8.60 9.62 0.75
N MET A 23 -8.47 8.44 0.14
CA MET A 23 -8.88 7.20 0.78
C MET A 23 -7.93 6.87 1.94
N VAL A 24 -8.45 6.25 3.00
CA VAL A 24 -7.64 5.88 4.17
C VAL A 24 -7.16 4.45 4.07
N TYR A 25 -5.94 4.21 4.49
CA TYR A 25 -5.39 2.86 4.60
C TYR A 25 -6.05 2.07 5.73
N VAL A 26 -6.43 0.83 5.43
CA VAL A 26 -7.00 -0.11 6.38
C VAL A 26 -6.30 -1.45 6.24
N LEU A 27 -5.77 -1.93 7.36
CA LEU A 27 -5.23 -3.27 7.50
C LEU A 27 -6.31 -4.17 8.12
N LYS A 28 -6.78 -5.18 7.39
CA LYS A 28 -7.80 -6.11 7.88
C LYS A 28 -7.29 -7.54 7.89
N GLY A 29 -7.51 -8.22 9.00
CA GLY A 29 -7.23 -9.65 9.16
C GLY A 29 -6.41 -9.95 10.40
N ASN A 30 -6.79 -11.02 11.11
CA ASN A 30 -6.07 -11.48 12.31
C ASN A 30 -4.91 -12.42 11.98
N PHE A 31 -5.12 -13.38 11.06
CA PHE A 31 -4.10 -14.36 10.65
C PHE A 31 -3.44 -14.05 9.31
N ARG A 32 -4.22 -13.58 8.33
CA ARG A 32 -3.74 -13.14 7.01
C ARG A 32 -4.15 -11.69 6.82
N LYS A 33 -3.18 -10.79 6.99
CA LYS A 33 -3.39 -9.35 6.88
C LYS A 33 -3.51 -8.97 5.40
N TYR A 34 -4.59 -8.29 5.06
CA TYR A 34 -4.81 -7.71 3.73
C TYR A 34 -4.92 -6.20 3.86
N GLU A 35 -4.22 -5.52 2.96
CA GLU A 35 -4.14 -4.07 2.88
C GLU A 35 -5.11 -3.57 1.83
N TYR A 36 -5.93 -2.58 2.19
CA TYR A 36 -6.81 -1.91 1.24
C TYR A 36 -7.01 -0.46 1.63
N LEU A 37 -7.46 0.33 0.67
CA LEU A 37 -7.83 1.72 0.83
C LEU A 37 -9.35 1.81 0.94
N ARG A 38 -9.85 2.55 1.91
CA ARG A 38 -11.28 2.73 2.16
C ARG A 38 -11.66 4.21 2.12
N CYS A 39 -12.74 4.54 1.45
CA CYS A 39 -13.32 5.88 1.54
C CYS A 39 -14.10 6.00 2.86
N GLN A 40 -13.80 7.02 3.66
CA GLN A 40 -14.53 7.29 4.91
C GLN A 40 -15.95 7.85 4.69
N VAL A 41 -16.27 8.35 3.49
CA VAL A 41 -17.56 8.99 3.21
C VAL A 41 -18.63 7.97 2.83
N CYS A 42 -18.34 7.11 1.84
CA CYS A 42 -19.29 6.13 1.31
C CYS A 42 -18.94 4.68 1.67
N GLY A 43 -17.76 4.44 2.25
CA GLY A 43 -17.28 3.10 2.59
C GLY A 43 -16.69 2.30 1.42
N TYR A 44 -16.54 2.89 0.23
CA TYR A 44 -15.95 2.23 -0.94
C TYR A 44 -14.53 1.71 -0.63
N GLU A 45 -14.24 0.46 -1.00
CA GLU A 45 -12.96 -0.20 -0.75
C GLU A 45 -12.25 -0.49 -2.09
N VAL A 46 -10.95 -0.18 -2.17
CA VAL A 46 -10.09 -0.51 -3.31
C VAL A 46 -8.80 -1.14 -2.80
N THR A 47 -8.28 -2.12 -3.51
CA THR A 47 -6.99 -2.73 -3.17
C THR A 47 -5.86 -1.71 -3.38
N VAL A 48 -4.81 -1.84 -2.56
CA VAL A 48 -3.59 -1.02 -2.73
C VAL A 48 -2.99 -1.27 -4.12
N PRO A 49 -2.63 -0.21 -4.88
CA PRO A 49 -2.07 -0.37 -6.21
C PRO A 49 -0.71 -1.09 -6.16
N LEU A 50 -0.43 -1.81 -7.25
CA LEU A 50 0.80 -2.56 -7.42
C LEU A 50 1.79 -1.73 -8.25
N HIS A 51 3.05 -1.67 -7.82
CA HIS A 51 4.17 -1.13 -8.60
C HIS A 51 5.35 -2.10 -8.54
N CYS A 52 6.07 -2.31 -9.64
CA CYS A 52 7.10 -3.37 -9.75
C CYS A 52 6.62 -4.77 -9.33
N SER A 53 5.34 -5.07 -9.54
CA SER A 53 4.67 -6.33 -9.12
C SER A 53 4.66 -6.58 -7.61
N ILE A 54 4.78 -5.52 -6.81
CA ILE A 54 4.58 -5.56 -5.35
C ILE A 54 3.57 -4.48 -4.94
N PRO A 55 2.76 -4.71 -3.88
CA PRO A 55 1.90 -3.67 -3.33
C PRO A 55 2.73 -2.48 -2.86
N MET A 56 2.29 -1.28 -3.21
CA MET A 56 2.93 -0.06 -2.74
C MET A 56 2.64 0.14 -1.25
N LEU A 57 3.63 0.60 -0.49
CA LEU A 57 3.44 0.87 0.93
C LEU A 57 2.72 2.20 1.12
N TYR A 58 1.66 2.21 1.92
CA TYR A 58 1.05 3.45 2.38
C TYR A 58 1.91 4.09 3.47
N THR A 59 2.34 5.34 3.23
CA THR A 59 3.13 6.12 4.17
C THR A 59 2.41 7.43 4.46
N ASP A 60 2.24 7.75 5.74
CA ASP A 60 1.75 9.04 6.21
C ASP A 60 2.79 9.67 7.15
N GLU A 61 2.45 10.79 7.77
CA GLU A 61 3.38 11.52 8.65
C GLU A 61 3.74 10.74 9.93
N ASP A 62 2.95 9.71 10.29
CA ASP A 62 3.14 8.87 11.48
C ASP A 62 3.73 7.48 11.14
N TYR A 63 3.73 7.09 9.86
CA TYR A 63 4.20 5.78 9.39
C TYR A 63 5.39 5.92 8.42
N LEU A 64 6.57 6.08 9.00
CA LEU A 64 7.85 5.96 8.28
C LEU A 64 8.21 4.47 8.13
N PRO A 65 8.49 3.95 6.92
CA PRO A 65 8.97 2.59 6.78
C PRO A 65 10.31 2.42 7.49
N ILE A 66 10.26 1.59 8.51
CA ILE A 66 11.39 0.99 9.19
C ILE A 66 12.06 0.08 8.16
N SER A 67 13.26 0.45 7.73
CA SER A 67 14.22 -0.34 6.93
C SER A 67 13.81 -0.73 5.48
N ALA A 68 14.76 -0.57 4.55
CA ALA A 68 14.65 -1.10 3.19
C ALA A 68 14.58 -2.64 3.22
N LEU A 69 13.62 -3.23 2.51
CA LEU A 69 13.50 -4.68 2.37
C LEU A 69 14.74 -5.26 1.68
N SER A 70 15.18 -6.42 2.14
CA SER A 70 16.25 -7.18 1.50
C SER A 70 15.82 -7.71 0.13
N LYS A 71 16.79 -8.00 -0.74
CA LYS A 71 16.52 -8.54 -2.08
C LYS A 71 15.70 -9.84 -2.05
N SER A 72 15.92 -10.67 -1.03
CA SER A 72 15.18 -11.91 -0.79
C SER A 72 13.70 -11.66 -0.48
N GLU A 73 13.39 -10.67 0.37
CA GLU A 73 12.01 -10.34 0.73
C GLU A 73 11.23 -9.79 -0.48
N ILE A 74 11.89 -8.98 -1.32
CA ILE A 74 11.30 -8.48 -2.57
C ILE A 74 10.97 -9.64 -3.52
N GLU A 75 11.84 -10.65 -3.59
CA GLU A 75 11.63 -11.80 -4.48
C GLU A 75 10.48 -12.71 -4.01
N GLU A 76 10.31 -12.88 -2.70
CA GLU A 76 9.15 -13.58 -2.13
C GLU A 76 7.85 -12.81 -2.36
N MET A 77 7.84 -11.49 -2.19
CA MET A 77 6.67 -10.66 -2.48
C MET A 77 6.26 -10.76 -3.96
N LYS A 78 7.23 -10.72 -4.88
CA LYS A 78 6.94 -10.88 -6.31
C LYS A 78 6.32 -12.24 -6.64
N LYS A 79 6.68 -13.32 -5.96
CA LYS A 79 6.05 -14.64 -6.17
C LYS A 79 4.61 -14.70 -5.67
N ILE A 80 4.27 -13.92 -4.64
CA ILE A 80 2.93 -13.92 -4.04
C ILE A 80 1.97 -13.01 -4.83
N TYR A 81 2.47 -11.89 -5.34
CA TYR A 81 1.65 -10.84 -5.95
C TYR A 81 1.84 -10.68 -7.47
N GLY A 82 3.01 -11.05 -8.01
CA GLY A 82 3.30 -11.07 -9.43
C GLY A 82 2.91 -12.43 -10.03
N GLY A 83 1.60 -12.60 -10.28
CA GLY A 83 1.10 -13.68 -11.14
C GLY A 83 1.65 -13.56 -12.56
#